data_AF-A0A4S8L2W3-F1
#
_entry.id   AF-A0A4S8L2W3-F1
#
_cell.length_a   1.000
_cell.length_b   1.000
_cell.length_c   1.000
_cell.angle_alpha   90.00
_cell.angle_beta   90.00
_cell.angle_gamma   90.00
#
_symmetry.space_group_name_H-M   'P 1'
#
loop_
_entity.id
_entity.type
_entity.pdbx_description
1 polymer ?
#
loop_
_entity_poly.entity_id
_entity_poly.type
_entity_poly.pdbx_seq_one_letter_code
_entity_poly.pdbx_strand_id
1 'polypeptide(L)'
;MLQGETNTIIIHLEWLDAPDPSTNYVTARDKRVEGTGTWLLNHPQFIQWKKTGHLFWLQGKAGSGKTFLCTNVITHLQNQGHQVFYYYFDTLGSGDFKVTYKGLLASLLVKMGMHNNFDQSILKTLYKGHSQGTSKVPVDVTRPFRDSSLLTLAG
;
A
#
# COMPACT_ATOMS: atom_id res chain seq x y z
N MET A 1 17.47 -12.73 -13.64
CA MET A 1 16.93 -11.63 -14.46
C MET A 1 18.10 -10.84 -15.02
N LEU A 2 18.08 -10.51 -16.31
CA LEU A 2 19.16 -9.77 -16.97
C LEU A 2 19.03 -8.28 -16.63
N GLN A 3 20.15 -7.58 -16.44
CA GLN A 3 20.19 -6.19 -15.97
C GLN A 3 19.40 -5.20 -16.85
N GLY A 4 19.25 -5.49 -18.15
CA GLY A 4 18.43 -4.69 -19.07
C GLY A 4 16.91 -4.78 -18.83
N GLU A 5 16.41 -5.91 -18.33
CA GLU A 5 14.99 -6.07 -18.01
C GLU A 5 14.61 -5.31 -16.75
N THR A 6 15.48 -5.32 -15.74
CA THR A 6 15.31 -4.57 -14.49
C THR A 6 15.23 -3.06 -14.75
N ASN A 7 16.12 -2.52 -15.59
CA ASN A 7 16.11 -1.10 -15.95
C ASN A 7 14.81 -0.70 -16.68
N THR A 8 14.26 -1.59 -17.50
CA THR A 8 12.98 -1.35 -18.19
C THR A 8 11.83 -1.26 -17.20
N ILE A 9 11.75 -2.19 -16.23
CA ILE A 9 10.68 -2.20 -15.21
C ILE A 9 10.72 -0.92 -14.37
N ILE A 10 11.91 -0.47 -13.97
CA ILE A 10 12.08 0.75 -13.17
C ILE A 10 11.50 1.96 -13.89
N ILE A 11 11.79 2.15 -15.18
CA ILE A 11 11.24 3.27 -15.98
C ILE A 11 9.70 3.24 -16.02
N HIS A 12 9.10 2.05 -16.14
CA HIS A 12 7.64 1.92 -16.18
C HIS A 12 6.99 2.25 -14.83
N LEU A 13 7.69 1.98 -13.73
CA LEU A 13 7.25 2.25 -12.37
C LEU A 13 7.46 3.71 -11.95
N GLU A 14 8.56 4.34 -12.36
CA GLU A 14 8.86 5.75 -12.08
C GLU A 14 7.78 6.68 -12.67
N TRP A 15 7.25 6.35 -13.84
CA TRP A 15 6.15 7.09 -14.45
C TRP A 15 4.88 7.16 -13.57
N LEU A 16 4.66 6.18 -12.69
CA LEU A 16 3.48 6.17 -11.82
C LEU A 16 3.52 7.25 -10.74
N ASP A 17 4.67 7.89 -10.49
CA ASP A 17 4.81 9.00 -9.54
C ASP A 17 4.21 8.63 -8.16
N ALA A 18 4.47 7.38 -7.73
CA ALA A 18 3.79 6.79 -6.59
C ALA A 18 4.26 7.41 -5.27
N PRO A 19 3.34 7.77 -4.35
CA PRO A 19 3.74 8.27 -3.04
C PRO A 19 4.47 7.18 -2.24
N ASP A 20 5.54 7.54 -1.55
CA ASP A 20 6.20 6.63 -0.63
C ASP A 20 5.47 6.64 0.75
N PRO A 21 4.88 5.50 1.18
CA PRO A 21 4.27 5.38 2.50
C PRO A 21 5.28 5.11 3.61
N SER A 22 6.57 4.91 3.30
CA SER A 22 7.61 4.56 4.28
C SER A 22 7.77 5.62 5.36
N THR A 23 7.73 6.91 5.01
CA THR A 23 7.84 8.02 5.97
C THR A 23 6.75 7.97 7.02
N ASN A 24 5.51 7.70 6.62
CA ASN A 24 4.37 7.58 7.52
C ASN A 24 4.51 6.36 8.44
N TYR A 25 4.93 5.23 7.87
CA TYR A 25 5.19 4.02 8.63
C TYR A 25 6.30 4.23 9.67
N VAL A 26 7.45 4.75 9.26
CA VAL A 26 8.60 5.02 10.13
C VAL A 26 8.20 6.00 11.24
N THR A 27 7.52 7.09 10.89
CA THR A 27 7.06 8.07 11.88
C THR A 27 6.11 7.44 12.92
N ALA A 28 5.15 6.63 12.48
CA ALA A 28 4.21 5.96 13.38
C ALA A 28 4.90 4.85 14.20
N ARG A 29 5.86 4.12 13.62
CA ARG A 29 6.63 3.08 14.30
C ARG A 29 7.54 3.68 15.37
N ASP A 30 8.25 4.74 15.05
CA ASP A 30 9.28 5.31 15.93
C ASP A 30 8.68 6.14 17.07
N LYS A 31 7.50 6.74 16.86
CA LYS A 31 6.73 7.42 17.92
C LYS A 31 6.02 6.46 18.86
N ARG A 32 6.05 5.15 18.60
CA ARG A 32 5.37 4.16 19.42
C ARG A 32 6.14 3.91 20.72
N VAL A 33 5.41 3.89 21.84
CA VAL A 33 5.92 3.31 23.09
C VAL A 33 5.81 1.80 23.03
N GLU A 34 6.91 1.10 23.31
CA GLU A 34 6.97 -0.37 23.33
C GLU A 34 5.82 -0.99 24.15
N GLY A 35 5.31 -2.14 23.72
CA GLY A 35 4.17 -2.81 24.34
C GLY A 35 2.79 -2.18 24.04
N THR A 36 2.73 -0.90 23.66
CA THR A 36 1.44 -0.23 23.36
C THR A 36 0.79 -0.81 22.10
N GLY A 37 -0.53 -0.99 22.14
CA GLY A 37 -1.33 -1.44 20.99
C GLY A 37 -1.16 -2.92 20.64
N THR A 38 -0.51 -3.71 21.48
CA THR A 38 -0.38 -5.17 21.33
C THR A 38 -1.69 -5.91 21.58
N TRP A 39 -2.60 -5.32 22.37
CA TRP A 39 -3.92 -5.89 22.64
C TRP A 39 -4.70 -6.25 21.37
N LEU A 40 -4.55 -5.46 20.30
CA LEU A 40 -5.22 -5.72 19.02
C LEU A 40 -4.77 -7.05 18.40
N LEU A 41 -3.49 -7.39 18.53
CA LEU A 41 -2.92 -8.62 17.98
C LEU A 41 -3.48 -9.87 18.67
N ASN A 42 -3.96 -9.72 19.91
CA ASN A 42 -4.58 -10.78 20.69
C ASN A 42 -6.12 -10.71 20.64
N HIS A 43 -6.70 -9.73 19.95
CA HIS A 43 -8.14 -9.54 19.91
C HIS A 43 -8.81 -10.63 19.06
N PRO A 44 -9.91 -11.27 19.52
CA PRO A 44 -10.54 -12.38 18.79
C PRO A 44 -10.92 -12.04 17.35
N GLN A 45 -11.42 -10.83 17.10
CA GLN A 45 -11.77 -10.39 15.75
C GLN A 45 -10.55 -10.26 14.84
N PHE A 46 -9.41 -9.82 15.37
CA PHE A 46 -8.17 -9.72 14.59
C PHE A 46 -7.63 -11.12 14.25
N ILE A 47 -7.63 -12.02 15.23
CA ILE A 47 -7.21 -13.42 15.03
C ILE A 47 -8.08 -14.10 13.98
N GLN A 48 -9.40 -13.89 14.03
CA GLN A 48 -10.32 -14.43 13.04
C GLN A 48 -10.08 -13.83 11.66
N TRP A 49 -9.95 -12.50 11.58
CA TRP A 49 -9.68 -11.81 10.33
C TRP A 49 -8.40 -12.31 9.65
N LYS A 50 -7.33 -12.51 10.42
CA LYS A 50 -6.06 -13.03 9.90
C LYS A 50 -6.20 -14.40 9.24
N LYS A 51 -7.17 -15.21 9.68
CA LYS A 51 -7.47 -16.53 9.09
C LYS A 51 -8.36 -16.44 7.85
N THR A 52 -9.28 -15.48 7.80
CA THR A 52 -10.31 -15.40 6.74
C THR A 52 -9.96 -14.47 5.58
N GLY A 53 -9.09 -13.47 5.79
CA GLY A 53 -8.57 -12.62 4.71
C GLY A 53 -9.54 -11.58 4.13
N HIS A 54 -10.61 -11.24 4.86
CA HIS A 54 -11.61 -10.24 4.46
C HIS A 54 -11.23 -8.81 4.88
N LEU A 55 -12.18 -7.86 4.86
CA LEU A 55 -11.98 -6.50 5.37
C LEU A 55 -11.96 -6.48 6.90
N PHE A 56 -10.92 -5.88 7.49
CA PHE A 56 -10.89 -5.54 8.92
C PHE A 56 -11.05 -4.04 9.09
N TRP A 57 -12.15 -3.63 9.70
CA TRP A 57 -12.48 -2.22 9.89
C TRP A 57 -12.27 -1.80 11.34
N LEU A 58 -11.18 -1.05 11.61
CA LEU A 58 -10.82 -0.57 12.94
C LEU A 58 -11.43 0.81 13.20
N GLN A 59 -12.48 0.88 14.00
CA GLN A 59 -13.14 2.14 14.38
C GLN A 59 -12.64 2.70 15.71
N GLY A 60 -12.62 4.02 15.81
CA GLY A 60 -12.23 4.72 17.03
C GLY A 60 -12.28 6.23 16.85
N LYS A 61 -12.38 6.94 17.97
CA LYS A 61 -12.40 8.40 18.01
C LYS A 61 -11.11 8.99 17.41
N ALA A 62 -11.17 10.25 16.97
CA ALA A 62 -9.95 10.97 16.61
C ALA A 62 -8.95 10.95 17.77
N GLY A 63 -7.67 10.74 17.47
CA GLY A 63 -6.62 10.63 18.48
C GLY A 63 -6.55 9.29 19.23
N SER A 64 -7.42 8.31 18.96
CA SER A 64 -7.41 7.00 19.65
C SER A 64 -6.26 6.06 19.27
N GLY A 65 -5.29 6.54 18.47
CA GLY A 65 -4.11 5.76 18.08
C GLY A 65 -4.34 4.71 16.98
N LYS A 66 -5.40 4.82 16.17
CA LYS A 66 -5.68 3.87 15.07
C LYS A 66 -4.49 3.66 14.13
N THR A 67 -3.82 4.75 13.74
CA THR A 67 -2.61 4.71 12.90
C THR A 67 -1.49 3.89 13.53
N PHE A 68 -1.27 4.02 14.85
CA PHE A 68 -0.29 3.23 15.58
C PHE A 68 -0.69 1.74 15.60
N LEU A 69 -1.97 1.44 15.84
CA LEU A 69 -2.48 0.07 15.83
C LEU A 69 -2.31 -0.60 14.47
N CYS A 70 -2.64 0.09 13.38
CA CYS A 70 -2.42 -0.43 12.02
C CYS A 70 -0.93 -0.62 11.71
N THR A 71 -0.07 0.30 12.14
CA THR A 71 1.39 0.17 11.98
C THR A 71 1.93 -1.06 12.72
N ASN A 72 1.37 -1.39 13.89
CA ASN A 72 1.71 -2.60 14.62
C ASN A 72 1.27 -3.86 13.88
N VAL A 73 0.06 -3.86 13.30
CA VAL A 73 -0.43 -4.97 12.48
C VAL A 73 0.49 -5.19 11.28
N ILE A 74 0.87 -4.13 10.56
CA ILE A 74 1.80 -4.20 9.43
C ILE A 74 3.12 -4.85 9.87
N THR A 75 3.73 -4.33 10.93
CA THR A 75 5.01 -4.83 11.47
C THR A 75 4.90 -6.29 11.91
N HIS A 76 3.83 -6.65 12.60
CA HIS A 76 3.59 -8.03 13.06
C HIS A 76 3.50 -9.02 11.89
N LEU A 77 2.75 -8.66 10.85
CA LEU A 77 2.58 -9.50 9.66
C LEU A 77 3.89 -9.62 8.86
N GLN A 78 4.64 -8.53 8.71
CA GLN A 78 5.95 -8.53 8.06
C GLN A 78 6.95 -9.43 8.82
N ASN A 79 6.98 -9.36 10.15
CA ASN A 79 7.84 -10.19 10.99
C ASN A 79 7.49 -11.70 10.91
N GLN A 80 6.29 -12.03 10.46
CA GLN A 80 5.85 -13.41 10.20
C GLN A 80 6.15 -13.87 8.76
N GLY A 81 6.84 -13.05 7.96
CA GLY A 81 7.17 -13.35 6.57
C GLY A 81 6.01 -13.13 5.61
N HIS A 82 4.90 -12.51 6.04
CA HIS A 82 3.83 -12.14 5.11
C HIS A 82 4.26 -10.97 4.24
N GLN A 83 3.91 -11.02 2.95
CA GLN A 83 3.98 -9.86 2.08
C GLN A 83 2.84 -8.90 2.43
N VAL A 84 3.18 -7.70 2.88
CA VAL A 84 2.20 -6.69 3.33
C VAL A 84 2.29 -5.46 2.46
N PHE A 85 1.17 -5.14 1.80
CA PHE A 85 0.98 -3.87 1.12
C PHE A 85 0.22 -2.92 2.03
N TYR A 86 0.69 -1.68 2.14
CA TYR A 86 0.09 -0.67 2.99
C TYR A 86 0.25 0.71 2.36
N TYR A 87 -0.69 1.58 2.71
CA TYR A 87 -0.77 2.97 2.28
C TYR A 87 -1.42 3.81 3.38
N TYR A 88 -0.97 5.05 3.55
CA TYR A 88 -1.53 6.00 4.50
C TYR A 88 -2.17 7.14 3.73
N PHE A 89 -3.47 7.34 3.92
CA PHE A 89 -4.15 8.54 3.46
C PHE A 89 -3.79 9.66 4.44
N ASP A 90 -2.89 10.54 4.01
CA ASP A 90 -2.36 11.62 4.83
C ASP A 90 -2.55 12.96 4.13
N THR A 91 -3.33 13.84 4.76
CA THR A 91 -3.65 15.19 4.27
C THR A 91 -2.59 16.22 4.66
N LEU A 92 -1.60 15.86 5.49
CA LEU A 92 -0.58 16.75 6.01
C LEU A 92 0.71 16.76 5.16
N GLY A 93 0.83 15.85 4.19
CA GLY A 93 1.96 15.77 3.26
C GLY A 93 1.81 16.70 2.06
N SER A 94 2.91 17.33 1.64
CA SER A 94 3.00 18.31 0.55
C SER A 94 2.79 17.69 -0.85
N GLY A 95 1.55 17.33 -1.18
CA GLY A 95 1.13 16.98 -2.54
C GLY A 95 -0.23 16.29 -2.62
N ASP A 96 -1.07 16.70 -3.58
CA ASP A 96 -2.44 16.20 -3.80
C ASP A 96 -2.55 14.67 -3.96
N PHE A 97 -1.43 13.98 -4.26
CA PHE A 97 -1.41 12.54 -4.51
C PHE A 97 -1.60 11.68 -3.25
N LYS A 98 -1.15 12.11 -2.06
CA LYS A 98 -1.27 11.31 -0.82
C LYS A 98 -2.72 11.17 -0.33
N VAL A 99 -3.61 12.04 -0.79
CA VAL A 99 -5.01 12.12 -0.37
C VAL A 99 -5.95 11.35 -1.31
N THR A 100 -5.49 10.97 -2.50
CA THR A 100 -6.33 10.35 -3.52
C THR A 100 -6.13 8.84 -3.60
N TYR A 101 -7.18 8.12 -4.02
CA TYR A 101 -7.09 6.69 -4.34
C TYR A 101 -6.08 6.41 -5.47
N LYS A 102 -5.72 7.41 -6.28
CA LYS A 102 -4.66 7.29 -7.30
C LYS A 102 -3.31 7.00 -6.67
N GLY A 103 -2.97 7.69 -5.57
CA GLY A 103 -1.74 7.45 -4.83
C GLY A 103 -1.70 6.04 -4.25
N LEU A 104 -2.84 5.53 -3.74
CA LEU A 104 -2.98 4.15 -3.29
C LEU A 104 -2.70 3.17 -4.44
N LEU A 105 -3.39 3.32 -5.58
CA LEU A 105 -3.25 2.42 -6.72
C LEU A 105 -1.82 2.44 -7.29
N ALA A 106 -1.22 3.62 -7.45
CA ALA A 106 0.16 3.76 -7.91
C ALA A 106 1.14 3.06 -6.95
N SER A 107 0.99 3.27 -5.64
CA SER A 107 1.83 2.62 -4.62
C SER A 107 1.71 1.09 -4.65
N LEU A 108 0.49 0.58 -4.86
CA LEU A 108 0.25 -0.85 -4.99
C LEU A 108 0.90 -1.42 -6.24
N LEU A 109 0.72 -0.77 -7.39
CA LEU A 109 1.32 -1.19 -8.66
C LEU A 109 2.84 -1.19 -8.59
N VAL A 110 3.46 -0.19 -7.96
CA VAL A 110 4.91 -0.16 -7.74
C VAL A 110 5.35 -1.32 -6.85
N LYS A 111 4.71 -1.51 -5.69
CA LYS A 111 5.08 -2.60 -4.76
C LYS A 111 4.86 -3.99 -5.37
N MET A 112 3.80 -4.17 -6.15
CA MET A 112 3.52 -5.43 -6.86
C MET A 112 4.49 -5.63 -8.02
N GLY A 113 4.73 -4.60 -8.83
CA GLY A 113 5.65 -4.62 -9.96
C GLY A 113 7.10 -4.91 -9.60
N MET A 114 7.52 -4.58 -8.37
CA MET A 114 8.83 -4.97 -7.86
C MET A 114 8.91 -6.43 -7.40
N HIS A 115 7.79 -7.15 -7.34
CA HIS A 115 7.75 -8.54 -6.90
C HIS A 115 7.93 -9.51 -8.08
N ASN A 116 8.77 -10.53 -7.89
CA ASN A 116 9.20 -11.46 -8.96
C ASN A 116 8.04 -12.23 -9.63
N ASN A 117 6.91 -12.39 -8.94
CA ASN A 117 5.76 -13.13 -9.45
C ASN A 117 4.71 -12.23 -10.14
N PHE A 118 4.95 -10.92 -10.23
CA PHE A 118 4.01 -10.02 -10.87
C PHE A 118 4.19 -10.04 -12.39
N ASP A 119 3.09 -10.19 -13.11
CA ASP A 119 3.09 -10.16 -14.56
C ASP A 119 3.39 -8.73 -15.07
N GLN A 120 4.65 -8.53 -15.45
CA GLN A 120 5.16 -7.27 -15.99
C GLN A 120 4.50 -6.86 -17.31
N SER A 121 3.78 -7.78 -17.99
CA SER A 121 3.00 -7.45 -19.20
C SER A 121 1.93 -6.40 -18.92
N ILE A 122 1.36 -6.41 -17.71
CA ILE A 122 0.36 -5.43 -17.27
C ILE A 122 0.98 -4.03 -17.23
N LEU A 123 2.14 -3.87 -16.59
CA LEU A 123 2.84 -2.59 -16.51
C LEU A 123 3.28 -2.09 -17.89
N LYS A 124 3.78 -2.98 -18.75
CA LYS A 124 4.14 -2.65 -20.15
C LYS A 124 2.93 -2.16 -20.95
N THR A 125 1.79 -2.83 -20.80
CA THR A 125 0.54 -2.45 -21.49
C THR A 125 0.03 -1.10 -20.98
N LEU A 126 0.04 -0.89 -19.67
CA LEU A 126 -0.36 0.38 -19.06
C LEU A 126 0.55 1.52 -19.51
N TYR A 127 1.86 1.34 -19.50
CA TYR A 127 2.81 2.36 -19.94
C TYR A 127 2.63 2.73 -21.42
N LYS A 128 2.49 1.73 -22.30
CA LYS A 128 2.24 1.95 -23.73
C LYS A 128 0.90 2.62 -24.00
N GLY A 129 -0.15 2.23 -23.27
CA GLY A 129 -1.49 2.82 -23.38
C GLY A 129 -1.57 4.29 -22.96
N HIS A 130 -0.55 4.79 -22.26
CA HIS A 130 -0.45 6.18 -21.80
C HIS A 130 0.70 6.93 -22.46
N SER A 131 0.81 6.76 -23.78
CA SER A 131 1.76 7.49 -24.62
C SER A 131 3.21 7.36 -24.12
N GLN A 132 3.60 6.14 -23.71
CA GLN A 132 4.93 5.84 -23.17
C GLN A 132 5.30 6.74 -21.97
N GLY A 133 4.34 6.97 -21.09
CA GLY A 133 4.55 7.73 -19.87
C GLY A 133 4.46 9.25 -20.00
N THR A 134 4.11 9.79 -21.17
CA THR A 134 3.96 11.24 -21.38
C THR A 134 2.64 11.80 -20.87
N SER A 135 1.63 10.95 -20.65
CA SER A 135 0.37 11.31 -20.00
C SER A 135 0.31 10.66 -18.62
N LYS A 136 -0.02 11.43 -17.57
CA LYS A 136 -0.25 10.85 -16.22
C LYS A 136 -1.46 9.91 -16.28
N VAL A 137 -1.40 8.79 -15.54
CA VAL A 137 -2.45 7.76 -15.49
C VAL A 137 -3.86 8.39 -15.38
N PRO A 138 -4.73 8.27 -16.41
CA PRO A 138 -6.12 8.67 -16.40
C PRO A 138 -6.94 7.83 -15.42
N VAL A 139 -8.08 8.39 -15.05
CA VAL A 139 -8.98 8.00 -13.96
C VAL A 139 -9.58 6.58 -14.10
N ASP A 140 -9.44 5.89 -15.24
CA ASP A 140 -10.31 4.75 -15.61
C ASP A 140 -9.61 3.37 -15.75
N VAL A 141 -8.51 3.14 -15.04
CA VAL A 141 -7.74 1.87 -15.13
C VAL A 141 -8.31 0.74 -14.25
N THR A 142 -9.40 0.96 -13.52
CA THR A 142 -9.81 0.07 -12.40
C THR A 142 -10.66 -1.13 -12.78
N ARG A 143 -10.91 -1.42 -14.06
CA ARG A 143 -11.71 -2.61 -14.46
C ARG A 143 -11.18 -3.97 -13.96
N PRO A 144 -9.86 -4.21 -13.78
CA PRO A 144 -9.38 -5.53 -13.35
C PRO A 144 -9.37 -5.79 -11.83
N PHE A 145 -9.49 -4.75 -10.99
CA PHE A 145 -9.13 -4.86 -9.56
C PHE A 145 -10.31 -5.09 -8.61
N ARG A 146 -11.44 -5.59 -9.12
CA ARG A 146 -12.68 -5.74 -8.35
C ARG A 146 -12.61 -6.84 -7.27
N ASP A 147 -11.62 -7.74 -7.33
CA ASP A 147 -11.59 -8.97 -6.54
C ASP A 147 -10.37 -9.13 -5.61
N SER A 148 -9.58 -8.09 -5.35
CA SER A 148 -8.42 -8.17 -4.43
C SER A 148 -8.68 -7.43 -3.12
N SER A 149 -8.52 -8.14 -2.00
CA SER A 149 -8.63 -7.62 -0.63
C SER A 149 -7.68 -6.45 -0.39
N LEU A 150 -8.17 -5.23 -0.61
CA LEU A 150 -7.44 -4.00 -0.34
C LEU A 150 -7.77 -3.50 1.06
N LEU A 151 -6.75 -3.45 1.91
CA LEU A 151 -6.80 -2.77 3.19
C LEU A 151 -6.73 -1.26 2.92
N THR A 152 -7.90 -0.67 2.66
CA THR A 152 -8.07 0.78 2.53
C THR A 152 -8.42 1.35 3.90
N LEU A 153 -7.56 2.20 4.45
CA LEU A 153 -7.78 2.86 5.75
C LEU A 153 -8.20 4.31 5.53
N ALA A 154 -9.42 4.68 5.94
CA ALA A 154 -9.85 6.07 6.05
C ALA A 154 -10.58 6.30 7.38
N GLY A 155 -10.22 7.38 8.10
CA GLY A 155 -11.00 8.03 9.16
C GLY A 155 -10.78 7.58 10.60
#